data_AF-F4N2E6-F1
#
_entry.id   AF-F4N2E6-F1
#
_cell.length_a   1.000
_cell.length_b   1.000
_cell.length_c   1.000
_cell.angle_alpha   90.00
_cell.angle_beta   90.00
_cell.angle_gamma   90.00
#
_symmetry.space_group_name_H-M   'P 1'
#
loop_
_entity.id
_entity.type
_entity.pdbx_description
1 polymer ?
#
loop_
_entity_poly.entity_id
_entity_poly.type
_entity_poly.pdbx_seq_one_letter_code
_entity_poly.pdbx_strand_id
1 'polypeptide(L)'
;MSQDPFLEREAEKYESPIPSREFILAHLAKRETPASREELANELNLSGEEQLEALRRRLRAMERDGQLVFTRRQCYALPERLDLLRGTVIGHRDGFGFLRVEGSKDDLYLSAEQMKTAIHGDVVLAQPVGADRKGRREARIVRVLVPKTSQIVGRYFTDAGTGFVVPDDGRLSFDILIPPDAINGARMGYMVVVELTQRPTRRTKAVGKIVEVLGENMGTSMAVDIALRTHEIPHTWPPQVEKQVADLKEQVPEEAKKGRVDLRSLPLVTIDGEDARDFDDAVYCEKNAVAAGACGWRLLMSVIMYARALHWMMKLAAVVTRFTSRHKLSRCCRKCCQTAFAP
;
A
#
# COMPACT_ATOMS: atom_id res chain seq x y z
N MET A 1 -30.38 13.67 -24.87
CA MET A 1 -29.38 14.46 -24.13
C MET A 1 -28.80 13.57 -23.04
N SER A 2 -27.49 13.38 -23.06
CA SER A 2 -26.75 12.48 -22.17
C SER A 2 -26.94 12.89 -20.71
N GLN A 3 -27.61 12.07 -19.91
CA GLN A 3 -27.84 12.28 -18.47
C GLN A 3 -26.60 11.88 -17.64
N ASP A 4 -25.39 12.17 -18.11
CA ASP A 4 -24.17 11.87 -17.37
C ASP A 4 -23.82 13.09 -16.49
N PRO A 5 -24.00 13.01 -15.15
CA PRO A 5 -23.72 14.11 -14.24
C PRO A 5 -22.22 14.46 -14.16
N PHE A 6 -21.32 13.67 -14.77
CA PHE A 6 -19.88 13.90 -14.79
C PHE A 6 -19.31 14.23 -16.17
N LEU A 7 -20.17 14.44 -17.17
CA LEU A 7 -19.76 14.69 -18.56
C LEU A 7 -18.88 15.95 -18.68
N GLU A 8 -19.22 17.02 -17.98
CA GLU A 8 -18.47 18.29 -17.99
C GLU A 8 -17.03 18.12 -17.46
N ARG A 9 -16.84 17.33 -16.40
CA ARG A 9 -15.52 17.01 -15.83
C ARG A 9 -14.63 16.23 -16.81
N GLU A 10 -15.23 15.36 -17.60
CA GLU A 10 -14.50 14.56 -18.59
C GLU A 10 -14.20 15.36 -19.87
N ALA A 11 -15.09 16.31 -20.24
CA ALA A 11 -14.90 17.22 -21.36
C ALA A 11 -13.75 18.23 -21.14
N GLU A 12 -13.44 18.60 -19.89
CA GLU A 12 -12.25 19.41 -19.58
C GLU A 12 -10.93 18.69 -19.86
N LYS A 13 -10.93 17.35 -19.93
CA LYS A 13 -9.72 16.54 -20.07
C LYS A 13 -9.51 15.99 -21.48
N TYR A 14 -10.55 15.93 -22.32
CA TYR A 14 -10.50 15.27 -23.63
C TYR A 14 -11.36 16.00 -24.67
N GLU A 15 -10.86 16.11 -25.90
CA GLU A 15 -11.55 16.77 -27.03
C GLU A 15 -12.84 16.03 -27.48
N SER A 16 -12.90 14.71 -27.28
CA SER A 16 -14.05 13.85 -27.59
C SER A 16 -14.57 13.16 -26.31
N PRO A 17 -15.43 13.82 -25.50
CA PRO A 17 -15.87 13.28 -24.22
C PRO A 17 -16.75 12.03 -24.41
N ILE A 18 -16.31 10.92 -23.82
CA ILE A 18 -17.08 9.69 -23.71
C ILE A 18 -17.74 9.57 -22.33
N PRO A 19 -18.85 8.81 -22.20
CA PRO A 19 -19.58 8.66 -20.94
C PRO A 19 -18.69 8.18 -19.79
N SER A 20 -18.85 8.80 -18.62
CA SER A 20 -18.07 8.56 -17.40
C SER A 20 -18.15 7.10 -16.94
N ARG A 21 -17.18 6.69 -16.12
CA ARG A 21 -17.14 5.33 -15.56
C ARG A 21 -18.40 5.05 -14.74
N GLU A 22 -18.81 6.04 -13.96
CA GLU A 22 -19.97 6.04 -13.09
C GLU A 22 -21.26 5.85 -13.90
N PHE A 23 -21.38 6.55 -15.04
CA PHE A 23 -22.54 6.42 -15.90
C PHE A 23 -22.64 5.03 -16.54
N ILE A 24 -21.52 4.48 -17.03
CA ILE A 24 -21.48 3.12 -17.59
C ILE A 24 -21.86 2.08 -16.54
N LEU A 25 -21.38 2.21 -15.30
CA LEU A 25 -21.74 1.32 -14.20
C LEU A 25 -23.23 1.44 -13.85
N ALA A 26 -23.76 2.66 -13.73
CA ALA A 26 -25.18 2.88 -13.47
C ALA A 26 -26.07 2.32 -14.57
N HIS A 27 -25.65 2.41 -15.83
CA HIS A 27 -26.39 1.87 -16.96
C HIS A 27 -26.40 0.34 -16.95
N LEU A 28 -25.25 -0.29 -16.73
CA LEU A 28 -25.16 -1.75 -16.56
C LEU A 28 -25.92 -2.23 -15.32
N ALA A 29 -26.02 -1.42 -14.26
CA ALA A 29 -26.79 -1.72 -13.06
C ALA A 29 -28.31 -1.70 -13.27
N LYS A 30 -28.81 -1.09 -14.36
CA LYS A 30 -30.24 -1.09 -14.72
C LYS A 30 -30.66 -2.26 -15.61
N ARG A 31 -29.71 -2.87 -16.34
CA ARG A 31 -30.01 -4.02 -17.22
C ARG A 31 -30.36 -5.26 -16.40
N GLU A 32 -30.75 -6.37 -17.00
CA GLU A 32 -30.71 -7.69 -16.31
C GLU A 32 -29.66 -8.60 -16.95
N THR A 33 -29.44 -8.43 -18.24
CA THR A 33 -28.51 -9.21 -19.04
C THR A 33 -27.17 -8.48 -19.26
N PRO A 34 -26.06 -9.24 -19.43
CA PRO A 34 -24.79 -8.69 -19.88
C PRO A 34 -24.95 -7.94 -21.20
N ALA A 35 -24.22 -6.84 -21.38
CA ALA A 35 -24.31 -5.99 -22.57
C ALA A 35 -23.10 -6.20 -23.48
N SER A 36 -23.32 -6.36 -24.78
CA SER A 36 -22.21 -6.34 -25.74
C SER A 36 -21.65 -4.92 -25.91
N ARG A 37 -20.45 -4.79 -26.49
CA ARG A 37 -19.86 -3.47 -26.79
C ARG A 37 -20.77 -2.65 -27.72
N GLU A 38 -21.36 -3.32 -28.71
CA GLU A 38 -22.22 -2.68 -29.72
C GLU A 38 -23.54 -2.22 -29.10
N GLU A 39 -24.14 -3.04 -28.23
CA GLU A 39 -25.32 -2.62 -27.46
C GLU A 39 -25.03 -1.40 -26.58
N LEU A 40 -23.90 -1.40 -25.86
CA LEU A 40 -23.50 -0.25 -25.04
C LEU A 40 -23.25 0.98 -25.90
N ALA A 41 -22.61 0.85 -27.06
CA ALA A 41 -22.39 1.98 -27.97
C ALA A 41 -23.73 2.57 -28.46
N ASN A 42 -24.66 1.71 -28.88
CA ASN A 42 -25.98 2.13 -29.36
C ASN A 42 -26.79 2.81 -28.24
N GLU A 43 -26.84 2.23 -27.05
CA GLU A 43 -27.60 2.75 -25.91
C GLU A 43 -27.04 4.07 -25.38
N LEU A 44 -25.72 4.23 -25.45
CA LEU A 44 -25.03 5.46 -25.08
C LEU A 44 -25.00 6.50 -26.23
N ASN A 45 -25.64 6.20 -27.37
CA ASN A 45 -25.69 7.03 -28.57
C ASN A 45 -24.30 7.42 -29.11
N LEU A 46 -23.37 6.45 -29.14
CA LEU A 46 -22.01 6.61 -29.64
C LEU A 46 -21.90 5.98 -31.03
N SER A 47 -21.65 6.82 -32.05
CA SER A 47 -21.61 6.40 -33.45
C SER A 47 -20.29 6.73 -34.16
N GLY A 48 -19.48 7.66 -33.64
CA GLY A 48 -18.20 8.02 -34.24
C GLY A 48 -17.12 6.95 -34.00
N GLU A 49 -16.25 6.71 -34.99
CA GLU A 49 -15.14 5.74 -34.86
C GLU A 49 -14.23 6.04 -33.66
N GLU A 50 -13.91 7.32 -33.44
CA GLU A 50 -13.11 7.76 -32.30
C GLU A 50 -13.82 7.48 -30.96
N GLN A 51 -15.13 7.70 -30.89
CA GLN A 51 -15.94 7.43 -29.70
C GLN A 51 -16.03 5.93 -29.39
N LEU A 52 -16.14 5.09 -30.43
CA LEU A 52 -16.17 3.64 -30.28
C LEU A 52 -14.83 3.08 -29.78
N GLU A 53 -13.71 3.61 -30.30
CA GLU A 53 -12.38 3.23 -29.84
C GLU A 53 -12.10 3.76 -28.41
N ALA A 54 -12.55 4.98 -28.10
CA ALA A 54 -12.48 5.52 -26.75
C ALA A 54 -13.30 4.70 -25.74
N LEU A 55 -14.54 4.31 -26.09
CA LEU A 55 -15.38 3.42 -25.29
C LEU A 55 -14.67 2.08 -25.05
N ARG A 56 -14.09 1.48 -26.10
CA ARG A 56 -13.33 0.23 -25.97
C ARG A 56 -12.18 0.37 -24.98
N ARG A 57 -11.41 1.45 -25.06
CA ARG A 57 -10.29 1.71 -24.12
C ARG A 57 -10.80 1.89 -22.69
N ARG A 58 -11.91 2.61 -22.50
CA ARG A 58 -12.53 2.79 -21.18
C ARG A 58 -13.06 1.49 -20.59
N LEU A 59 -13.79 0.69 -21.36
CA LEU A 59 -14.29 -0.63 -20.92
C LEU A 59 -13.13 -1.57 -20.55
N ARG A 60 -12.04 -1.58 -21.32
CA ARG A 60 -10.83 -2.35 -20.98
C ARG A 60 -10.14 -1.86 -19.70
N ALA A 61 -10.13 -0.54 -19.46
CA ALA A 61 -9.59 0.02 -18.23
C ALA A 61 -10.46 -0.37 -17.02
N MET A 62 -11.78 -0.24 -17.13
CA MET A 62 -12.73 -0.65 -16.08
C MET A 62 -12.67 -2.17 -15.81
N GLU A 63 -12.46 -2.97 -16.85
CA GLU A 63 -12.23 -4.41 -16.72
C GLU A 63 -10.95 -4.70 -15.93
N ARG A 64 -9.84 -4.02 -16.25
CA ARG A 64 -8.57 -4.17 -15.54
C ARG A 64 -8.70 -3.78 -14.07
N ASP A 65 -9.44 -2.71 -13.80
CA ASP A 65 -9.69 -2.21 -12.44
C ASP A 65 -10.65 -3.14 -11.66
N GLY A 66 -11.25 -4.14 -12.32
CA GLY A 66 -12.14 -5.12 -11.72
C GLY A 66 -13.58 -4.62 -11.53
N GLN A 67 -13.91 -3.45 -12.09
CA GLN A 67 -15.26 -2.87 -12.04
C GLN A 67 -16.22 -3.57 -13.00
N LEU A 68 -15.69 -4.18 -14.07
CA LEU A 68 -16.44 -4.94 -15.06
C LEU A 68 -15.80 -6.30 -15.29
N VAL A 69 -16.63 -7.25 -15.69
CA VAL A 69 -16.20 -8.59 -16.12
C VAL A 69 -16.55 -8.78 -17.57
N PHE A 70 -15.55 -9.11 -18.39
CA PHE A 70 -15.75 -9.50 -19.77
C PHE A 70 -16.01 -11.01 -19.84
N THR A 71 -17.21 -11.37 -20.24
CA THR A 71 -17.67 -12.77 -20.31
C THR A 71 -17.19 -13.45 -21.59
N ARG A 72 -17.23 -14.79 -21.62
CA ARG A 72 -16.88 -15.58 -22.82
C ARG A 72 -17.75 -15.28 -24.04
N ARG A 73 -18.96 -14.74 -23.82
CA ARG A 73 -19.91 -14.34 -24.88
C ARG A 73 -19.63 -12.94 -25.44
N GLN A 74 -18.47 -12.36 -25.12
CA GLN A 74 -18.08 -11.00 -25.50
C GLN A 74 -18.99 -9.89 -24.96
N CYS A 75 -19.62 -10.13 -23.81
CA CYS A 75 -20.45 -9.14 -23.12
C CYS A 75 -19.79 -8.69 -21.81
N TYR A 76 -20.06 -7.45 -21.41
CA TYR A 76 -19.67 -6.86 -20.14
C TYR A 76 -20.80 -7.01 -19.12
N ALA A 77 -20.44 -7.34 -17.89
CA ALA A 77 -21.35 -7.41 -16.76
C ALA A 77 -20.69 -6.86 -15.49
N LEU A 78 -21.53 -6.46 -14.53
CA LEU A 78 -21.08 -6.11 -13.19
C LEU A 78 -20.67 -7.37 -12.42
N PRO A 79 -19.54 -7.37 -11.68
CA PRO A 79 -19.10 -8.49 -10.87
C PRO A 79 -20.18 -9.00 -9.91
N GLU A 80 -20.93 -8.09 -9.28
CA GLU A 80 -21.95 -8.41 -8.26
C GLU A 80 -23.07 -9.28 -8.84
N ARG A 81 -23.38 -9.13 -10.13
CA ARG A 81 -24.41 -9.93 -10.82
C ARG A 81 -23.98 -11.33 -11.20
N LEU A 82 -22.67 -11.58 -11.15
CA LEU A 82 -22.08 -12.89 -11.41
C LEU A 82 -21.68 -13.58 -10.09
N ASP A 83 -22.15 -13.06 -8.95
CA ASP A 83 -21.74 -13.45 -7.60
C ASP A 83 -20.22 -13.40 -7.42
N LEU A 84 -19.55 -12.42 -8.03
CA LEU A 84 -18.12 -12.25 -7.93
C LEU A 84 -17.77 -11.23 -6.86
N LEU A 85 -16.85 -11.62 -5.99
CA LEU A 85 -16.36 -10.83 -4.88
C LEU A 85 -14.93 -10.39 -5.14
N ARG A 86 -14.67 -9.10 -4.91
CA ARG A 86 -13.33 -8.54 -4.88
C ARG A 86 -12.77 -8.67 -3.47
N GLY A 87 -11.57 -9.22 -3.33
CA GLY A 87 -10.94 -9.39 -2.02
C GLY A 87 -9.43 -9.57 -2.09
N THR A 88 -8.79 -9.50 -0.92
CA THR A 88 -7.34 -9.69 -0.77
C THR A 88 -7.02 -11.10 -0.30
N VAL A 89 -6.02 -11.72 -0.93
CA VAL A 89 -5.57 -13.08 -0.62
C VAL A 89 -4.65 -13.08 0.59
N ILE A 90 -5.00 -13.88 1.59
CA ILE A 90 -4.21 -14.13 2.79
C ILE A 90 -3.70 -15.56 2.71
N GLY A 91 -2.38 -15.73 2.49
CA GLY A 91 -1.76 -17.05 2.42
C GLY A 91 -1.58 -17.67 3.81
N HIS A 92 -1.52 -19.00 3.86
CA HIS A 92 -1.18 -19.78 5.05
C HIS A 92 0.02 -20.70 4.76
N ARG A 93 0.79 -21.00 5.81
CA ARG A 93 1.99 -21.87 5.73
C ARG A 93 1.72 -23.27 5.22
N ASP A 94 0.53 -23.80 5.48
CA ASP A 94 0.13 -25.14 5.05
C ASP A 94 -0.36 -25.18 3.58
N GLY A 95 -0.21 -24.09 2.83
CA GLY A 95 -0.53 -24.03 1.40
C GLY A 95 -1.97 -23.59 1.06
N PHE A 96 -2.90 -23.62 2.02
CA PHE A 96 -4.22 -23.00 1.83
C PHE A 96 -4.18 -21.49 2.09
N GLY A 97 -5.30 -20.81 1.88
CA GLY A 97 -5.42 -19.39 2.19
C GLY A 97 -6.84 -18.96 2.48
N PHE A 98 -7.02 -17.66 2.61
CA PHE A 98 -8.30 -17.02 2.81
C PHE A 98 -8.45 -15.82 1.89
N LEU A 99 -9.67 -15.53 1.49
CA LEU A 99 -10.04 -14.32 0.78
C LEU A 99 -10.76 -13.39 1.74
N ARG A 100 -10.14 -12.24 2.01
CA ARG A 100 -10.76 -11.16 2.78
C ARG A 100 -11.48 -10.20 1.84
N VAL A 101 -12.79 -10.13 1.96
CA VAL A 101 -13.65 -9.24 1.16
C VAL A 101 -13.88 -7.96 1.96
N GLU A 102 -13.72 -6.80 1.32
CA GLU A 102 -13.97 -5.51 1.95
C GLU A 102 -15.45 -5.43 2.41
N GLY A 103 -15.68 -5.06 3.67
CA GLY A 103 -17.03 -4.96 4.25
C GLY A 103 -17.62 -6.29 4.76
N SER A 104 -16.98 -7.43 4.51
CA SER A 104 -17.35 -8.72 5.11
C SER A 104 -16.56 -8.96 6.39
N LYS A 105 -17.21 -9.49 7.44
CA LYS A 105 -16.52 -9.98 8.64
C LYS A 105 -15.95 -11.38 8.46
N ASP A 106 -16.58 -12.17 7.61
CA ASP A 106 -16.20 -13.56 7.37
C ASP A 106 -15.23 -13.64 6.18
N ASP A 107 -14.12 -14.32 6.40
CA ASP A 107 -13.14 -14.65 5.36
C ASP A 107 -13.58 -15.94 4.63
N LEU A 108 -13.41 -15.99 3.32
CA LEU A 108 -13.73 -17.18 2.52
C LEU A 108 -12.49 -18.08 2.39
N TYR A 109 -12.66 -19.39 2.50
CA TYR A 109 -11.56 -20.34 2.40
C TYR A 109 -11.10 -20.50 0.94
N LEU A 110 -9.78 -20.47 0.72
CA LEU A 110 -9.11 -20.77 -0.54
C LEU A 110 -8.33 -22.07 -0.38
N SER A 111 -8.66 -23.08 -1.20
CA SER A 111 -7.94 -24.35 -1.18
C SER A 111 -6.51 -24.21 -1.68
N ALA A 112 -5.65 -25.17 -1.34
CA ALA A 112 -4.26 -25.19 -1.82
C ALA A 112 -4.15 -25.17 -3.36
N GLU A 113 -5.13 -25.74 -4.07
CA GLU A 113 -5.19 -25.70 -5.53
C GLU A 113 -5.48 -24.28 -6.07
N GLN A 114 -6.32 -23.50 -5.36
CA GLN A 114 -6.55 -22.09 -5.72
C GLN A 114 -5.30 -21.25 -5.44
N MET A 115 -4.62 -21.51 -4.32
CA MET A 115 -3.40 -20.81 -3.93
C MET A 115 -2.22 -21.04 -4.88
N LYS A 116 -2.23 -22.05 -5.75
CA LYS A 116 -1.23 -22.19 -6.83
C LYS A 116 -1.29 -21.07 -7.88
N THR A 117 -2.37 -20.28 -7.90
CA THR A 117 -2.61 -19.22 -8.91
C THR A 117 -2.56 -17.80 -8.35
N ALA A 118 -2.39 -17.65 -7.03
CA ALA A 118 -2.34 -16.37 -6.35
C ALA A 118 -1.29 -16.41 -5.25
N ILE A 119 -0.72 -15.26 -4.92
CA ILE A 119 0.22 -15.13 -3.81
C ILE A 119 -0.41 -14.29 -2.70
N HIS A 120 0.15 -14.40 -1.50
CA HIS A 120 -0.27 -13.56 -0.39
C HIS A 120 -0.18 -12.06 -0.76
N GLY A 121 -1.24 -11.32 -0.50
CA GLY A 121 -1.34 -9.89 -0.79
C GLY A 121 -1.91 -9.56 -2.17
N ASP A 122 -2.21 -10.55 -3.01
CA ASP A 122 -2.92 -10.31 -4.27
C ASP A 122 -4.34 -9.80 -4.02
N VAL A 123 -4.78 -8.84 -4.82
CA VAL A 123 -6.21 -8.49 -4.93
C VAL A 123 -6.79 -9.28 -6.09
N VAL A 124 -7.80 -10.09 -5.80
CA VAL A 124 -8.40 -11.02 -6.76
C VAL A 124 -9.91 -10.82 -6.85
N LEU A 125 -10.45 -11.27 -7.98
CA LEU A 125 -11.87 -11.49 -8.17
C LEU A 125 -12.14 -12.99 -8.00
N ALA A 126 -13.04 -13.35 -7.10
CA ALA A 126 -13.34 -14.73 -6.77
C ALA A 126 -14.85 -14.97 -6.72
N GLN A 127 -15.24 -16.21 -7.00
CA GLN A 127 -16.62 -16.65 -6.91
C GLN A 127 -16.79 -17.53 -5.67
N PRO A 128 -17.72 -17.23 -4.76
CA PRO A 128 -18.08 -18.15 -3.68
C PRO A 128 -18.49 -19.50 -4.28
N VAL A 129 -17.88 -20.55 -3.77
CA VAL A 129 -18.35 -21.92 -3.97
C VAL A 129 -19.09 -22.30 -2.69
N GLY A 130 -20.03 -23.24 -2.76
CA GLY A 130 -20.80 -23.68 -1.59
C GLY A 130 -19.93 -24.08 -0.39
N ALA A 131 -20.56 -24.48 0.70
CA ALA A 131 -19.81 -24.89 1.88
C ALA A 131 -19.05 -26.21 1.62
N ASP A 132 -17.80 -26.29 2.08
CA ASP A 132 -17.04 -27.54 2.19
C ASP A 132 -17.79 -28.54 3.10
N ARG A 133 -17.39 -29.81 3.10
CA ARG A 133 -17.85 -30.86 4.04
C ARG A 133 -17.78 -30.45 5.51
N LYS A 134 -16.95 -29.45 5.85
CA LYS A 134 -16.79 -28.88 7.20
C LYS A 134 -17.62 -27.61 7.45
N GLY A 135 -18.53 -27.24 6.56
CA GLY A 135 -19.39 -26.06 6.70
C GLY A 135 -18.70 -24.72 6.42
N ARG A 136 -17.43 -24.72 5.99
CA ARG A 136 -16.69 -23.49 5.66
C ARG A 136 -17.05 -23.00 4.27
N ARG A 137 -17.31 -21.71 4.12
CA ARG A 137 -17.58 -21.10 2.81
C ARG A 137 -16.29 -21.04 2.00
N GLU A 138 -16.30 -21.65 0.82
CA GLU A 138 -15.14 -21.66 -0.08
C GLU A 138 -15.25 -20.58 -1.15
N ALA A 139 -14.12 -20.23 -1.77
CA ALA A 139 -14.09 -19.39 -2.95
C ALA A 139 -13.15 -19.95 -4.02
N ARG A 140 -13.54 -19.74 -5.28
CA ARG A 140 -12.73 -20.04 -6.46
C ARG A 140 -12.21 -18.73 -7.05
N ILE A 141 -10.90 -18.61 -7.20
CA ILE A 141 -10.27 -17.46 -7.83
C ILE A 141 -10.61 -17.51 -9.33
N VAL A 142 -11.20 -16.42 -9.82
CA VAL A 142 -11.51 -16.24 -11.24
C VAL A 142 -10.38 -15.51 -11.94
N ARG A 143 -9.88 -14.43 -11.33
CA ARG A 143 -8.82 -13.59 -11.90
C ARG A 143 -8.07 -12.80 -10.84
N VAL A 144 -6.77 -12.61 -11.02
CA VAL A 144 -5.97 -11.65 -10.24
C VAL A 144 -6.14 -10.25 -10.84
N LEU A 145 -6.59 -9.28 -10.03
CA LEU A 145 -6.80 -7.89 -10.45
C LEU A 145 -5.53 -7.07 -10.24
N VAL A 146 -5.01 -7.07 -9.01
CA VAL A 146 -3.77 -6.37 -8.65
C VAL A 146 -2.80 -7.41 -8.11
N PRO A 147 -1.80 -7.83 -8.91
CA PRO A 147 -0.78 -8.73 -8.43
C PRO A 147 0.12 -8.01 -7.43
N LYS A 148 0.45 -8.68 -6.33
CA LYS A 148 1.50 -8.23 -5.42
C LYS A 148 2.86 -8.34 -6.13
N THR A 149 3.56 -7.22 -6.24
CA THR A 149 4.89 -7.11 -6.89
C THR A 149 5.99 -6.74 -5.89
N SER A 150 5.71 -6.88 -4.60
CA SER A 150 6.65 -6.58 -3.54
C SER A 150 7.86 -7.50 -3.62
N GLN A 151 9.02 -6.96 -3.27
CA GLN A 151 10.22 -7.76 -3.09
C GLN A 151 10.00 -8.79 -1.97
N ILE A 152 10.53 -9.99 -2.16
CA ILE A 152 10.42 -11.10 -1.21
C ILE A 152 11.78 -11.31 -0.58
N VAL A 153 11.83 -11.27 0.75
CA VAL A 153 13.02 -11.62 1.50
C VAL A 153 12.99 -13.12 1.77
N GLY A 154 14.13 -13.78 1.60
CA GLY A 154 14.24 -15.21 1.84
C GLY A 154 15.67 -15.68 1.92
N ARG A 155 15.85 -16.97 2.15
CA ARG A 155 17.16 -17.61 2.25
C ARG A 155 17.47 -18.39 0.98
N TYR A 156 18.66 -18.16 0.42
CA TYR A 156 19.11 -18.82 -0.79
C TYR A 156 19.70 -20.21 -0.50
N PHE A 157 19.30 -21.19 -1.30
CA PHE A 157 19.77 -22.55 -1.25
C PHE A 157 20.09 -23.04 -2.66
N THR A 158 20.93 -24.08 -2.73
CA THR A 158 21.27 -24.77 -3.97
C THR A 158 21.07 -26.26 -3.75
N ASP A 159 20.28 -26.89 -4.62
CA ASP A 159 20.06 -28.34 -4.64
C ASP A 159 20.27 -28.88 -6.05
N ALA A 160 21.07 -29.94 -6.18
CA ALA A 160 21.42 -30.57 -7.46
C ALA A 160 21.80 -29.59 -8.59
N GLY A 161 22.50 -28.49 -8.26
CA GLY A 161 22.91 -27.45 -9.22
C GLY A 161 21.82 -26.42 -9.57
N THR A 162 20.62 -26.53 -9.01
CA THR A 162 19.54 -25.55 -9.15
C THR A 162 19.49 -24.64 -7.93
N GLY A 163 19.56 -23.33 -8.15
CA GLY A 163 19.38 -22.33 -7.10
C GLY A 163 17.90 -22.04 -6.83
N PHE A 164 17.53 -21.91 -5.56
CA PHE A 164 16.20 -21.48 -5.16
C PHE A 164 16.24 -20.66 -3.87
N VAL A 165 15.21 -19.85 -3.66
CA VAL A 165 15.03 -19.07 -2.44
C VAL A 165 13.77 -19.54 -1.74
N VAL A 166 13.91 -19.81 -0.44
CA VAL A 166 12.79 -20.08 0.45
C VAL A 166 12.39 -18.76 1.11
N PRO A 167 11.17 -18.25 0.90
CA PRO A 167 10.70 -17.02 1.54
C PRO A 167 10.75 -17.09 3.06
N ASP A 168 11.11 -15.98 3.72
CA ASP A 168 11.09 -15.85 5.19
C ASP A 168 9.65 -15.74 5.72
N ASP A 169 8.75 -15.10 4.95
CA ASP A 169 7.33 -15.05 5.26
C ASP A 169 6.66 -16.40 4.98
N GLY A 170 6.33 -17.12 6.05
CA GLY A 170 5.67 -18.43 5.97
C GLY A 170 4.31 -18.42 5.27
N ARG A 171 3.70 -17.26 4.98
CA ARG A 171 2.47 -17.17 4.17
C ARG A 171 2.73 -17.40 2.67
N LEU A 172 3.99 -17.31 2.25
CA LEU A 172 4.46 -17.62 0.90
C LEU A 172 4.97 -19.07 0.87
N SER A 173 4.05 -20.01 0.73
CA SER A 173 4.31 -21.46 0.79
C SER A 173 4.79 -22.04 -0.55
N PHE A 174 5.76 -21.39 -1.19
CA PHE A 174 6.39 -21.88 -2.43
C PHE A 174 7.85 -21.44 -2.52
N ASP A 175 8.67 -22.27 -3.17
CA ASP A 175 10.05 -21.93 -3.50
C ASP A 175 10.13 -21.06 -4.75
N ILE A 176 11.10 -20.14 -4.77
CA ILE A 176 11.37 -19.28 -5.91
C ILE A 176 12.64 -19.78 -6.60
N LEU A 177 12.53 -20.28 -7.82
CA LEU A 177 13.67 -20.70 -8.61
C LEU A 177 14.49 -19.48 -9.04
N ILE A 178 15.80 -19.58 -8.89
CA ILE A 178 16.75 -18.52 -9.29
C ILE A 178 17.64 -19.07 -10.41
N PRO A 179 17.49 -18.57 -11.64
CA PRO A 179 18.38 -18.90 -12.75
C PRO A 179 19.85 -18.56 -12.44
N PRO A 180 20.83 -19.30 -12.98
CA PRO A 180 22.26 -19.10 -12.67
C PRO A 180 22.79 -17.69 -12.95
N ASP A 181 22.25 -17.03 -13.98
CA ASP A 181 22.57 -15.66 -14.37
C ASP A 181 21.96 -14.59 -13.44
N ALA A 182 21.02 -14.99 -12.57
CA ALA A 182 20.26 -14.11 -11.69
C ALA A 182 20.59 -14.29 -10.19
N ILE A 183 21.70 -14.97 -9.87
CA ILE A 183 22.12 -15.27 -8.49
C ILE A 183 22.71 -14.03 -7.78
N ASN A 184 23.24 -13.06 -8.53
CA ASN A 184 23.84 -11.83 -8.00
C ASN A 184 24.91 -12.08 -6.91
N GLY A 185 25.71 -13.14 -7.08
CA GLY A 185 26.79 -13.50 -6.15
C GLY A 185 26.35 -14.10 -4.81
N ALA A 186 25.06 -14.41 -4.63
CA ALA A 186 24.57 -15.07 -3.44
C ALA A 186 25.21 -16.46 -3.24
N ARG A 187 25.54 -16.77 -1.98
CA ARG A 187 26.06 -18.09 -1.57
C ARG A 187 25.00 -18.85 -0.80
N MET A 188 25.14 -20.17 -0.77
CA MET A 188 24.24 -21.05 -0.02
C MET A 188 24.12 -20.56 1.44
N GLY A 189 22.88 -20.42 1.91
CA GLY A 189 22.56 -19.97 3.25
C GLY A 189 22.42 -18.47 3.43
N TYR A 190 22.71 -17.64 2.42
CA TYR A 190 22.59 -16.18 2.53
C TYR A 190 21.14 -15.71 2.51
N MET A 191 20.85 -14.68 3.30
CA MET A 191 19.62 -13.90 3.20
C MET A 191 19.71 -12.97 1.98
N VAL A 192 18.67 -13.01 1.17
CA VAL A 192 18.60 -12.32 -0.11
C VAL A 192 17.24 -11.67 -0.31
N VAL A 193 17.22 -10.63 -1.14
CA VAL A 193 16.00 -9.98 -1.60
C VAL A 193 15.77 -10.39 -3.05
N VAL A 194 14.59 -10.91 -3.32
CA VAL A 194 14.19 -11.47 -4.62
C VAL A 194 13.05 -10.67 -5.20
N GLU A 195 13.16 -10.37 -6.49
CA GLU A 195 12.07 -9.86 -7.31
C GLU A 195 11.54 -11.01 -8.19
N LEU A 196 10.22 -11.25 -8.17
CA LEU A 196 9.61 -12.27 -9.02
C LEU A 196 9.62 -11.82 -10.48
N THR A 197 10.26 -12.60 -11.35
CA THR A 197 10.23 -12.43 -12.80
C THR A 197 9.08 -13.23 -13.41
N GLN A 198 8.76 -14.40 -12.83
CA GLN A 198 7.63 -15.23 -13.21
C GLN A 198 6.86 -15.68 -11.96
N ARG A 199 5.54 -15.47 -12.00
CA ARG A 199 4.65 -15.90 -10.92
C ARG A 199 4.41 -17.41 -10.97
N PRO A 200 4.14 -18.04 -9.82
CA PRO A 200 3.75 -19.45 -9.83
C PRO A 200 2.44 -19.63 -10.59
N THR A 201 2.36 -20.73 -11.33
CA THR A 201 1.11 -21.19 -11.95
C THR A 201 0.82 -22.60 -11.48
N ARG A 202 -0.32 -23.17 -11.87
CA ARG A 202 -0.64 -24.57 -11.55
C ARG A 202 0.41 -25.57 -12.04
N ARG A 203 1.19 -25.22 -13.07
CA ARG A 203 2.16 -26.13 -13.72
C ARG A 203 3.61 -25.70 -13.53
N THR A 204 3.86 -24.44 -13.19
CA THR A 204 5.21 -23.89 -13.12
C THR A 204 5.47 -23.27 -11.76
N LYS A 205 6.68 -23.50 -11.22
CA LYS A 205 7.15 -22.83 -10.01
C LYS A 205 7.35 -21.33 -10.27
N ALA A 206 7.46 -20.56 -9.19
CA ALA A 206 7.85 -19.16 -9.28
C ALA A 206 9.32 -19.05 -9.73
N VAL A 207 9.62 -18.04 -10.54
CA VAL A 207 10.99 -17.70 -10.95
C VAL A 207 11.26 -16.27 -10.52
N GLY A 208 12.46 -16.03 -10.00
CA GLY A 208 12.87 -14.71 -9.55
C GLY A 208 14.32 -14.41 -9.88
N LYS A 209 14.71 -13.17 -9.63
CA LYS A 209 16.09 -12.69 -9.68
C LYS A 209 16.47 -12.10 -8.33
N ILE A 210 17.71 -12.32 -7.89
CA ILE A 210 18.22 -11.74 -6.65
C ILE A 210 18.64 -10.30 -6.96
N VAL A 211 17.99 -9.34 -6.28
CA VAL A 211 18.29 -7.90 -6.46
C VAL A 211 19.26 -7.38 -5.42
N GLU A 212 19.31 -7.99 -4.24
CA GLU A 212 20.19 -7.59 -3.14
C GLU A 212 20.58 -8.81 -2.31
N VAL A 213 21.84 -8.87 -1.86
CA VAL A 213 22.35 -9.88 -0.95
C VAL A 213 22.58 -9.24 0.41
N LEU A 214 21.83 -9.67 1.43
CA LEU A 214 21.92 -9.14 2.80
C LEU A 214 23.04 -9.82 3.60
N GLY A 215 23.43 -11.05 3.22
CA GLY A 215 24.52 -11.81 3.83
C GLY A 215 24.03 -12.93 4.76
N GLU A 216 24.92 -13.46 5.61
CA GLU A 216 24.66 -14.63 6.47
C GLU A 216 24.39 -14.30 7.94
N ASN A 217 24.88 -13.16 8.42
CA ASN A 217 24.86 -12.84 9.85
C ASN A 217 23.45 -12.46 10.33
N MET A 218 22.77 -13.40 10.99
CA MET A 218 21.47 -13.23 11.64
C MET A 218 21.54 -12.35 12.91
N GLY A 219 22.20 -11.18 12.82
CA GLY A 219 22.25 -10.18 13.88
C GLY A 219 21.00 -9.31 13.93
N THR A 220 20.91 -8.46 14.97
CA THR A 220 19.77 -7.55 15.18
C THR A 220 19.55 -6.58 14.01
N SER A 221 20.63 -6.13 13.35
CA SER A 221 20.54 -5.28 12.16
C SER A 221 19.79 -5.96 11.02
N MET A 222 20.14 -7.21 10.72
CA MET A 222 19.50 -7.99 9.65
C MET A 222 18.02 -8.25 9.95
N ALA A 223 17.68 -8.59 11.20
CA ALA A 223 16.28 -8.76 11.61
C ALA A 223 15.45 -7.48 11.41
N VAL A 224 16.04 -6.30 11.67
CA VAL A 224 15.39 -5.02 11.39
C VAL A 224 15.18 -4.83 9.90
N ASP A 225 16.20 -5.10 9.07
CA ASP A 225 16.16 -4.95 7.62
C ASP A 225 15.17 -5.89 6.92
N ILE A 226 15.09 -7.15 7.37
CA ILE A 226 14.09 -8.13 6.93
C ILE A 226 12.70 -7.58 7.24
N ALA A 227 12.44 -7.21 8.49
CA ALA A 227 11.12 -6.76 8.89
C ALA A 227 10.71 -5.43 8.24
N LEU A 228 11.65 -4.53 7.92
CA LEU A 228 11.36 -3.31 7.16
C LEU A 228 10.89 -3.65 5.74
N ARG A 229 11.57 -4.59 5.06
CA ARG A 229 11.22 -5.00 3.70
C ARG A 229 9.95 -5.85 3.64
N THR A 230 9.80 -6.84 4.51
CA THR A 230 8.63 -7.73 4.56
C THR A 230 7.33 -6.96 4.81
N HIS A 231 7.38 -5.90 5.62
CA HIS A 231 6.21 -5.04 5.87
C HIS A 231 6.16 -3.81 4.98
N GLU A 232 7.01 -3.73 3.95
CA GLU A 232 7.11 -2.60 3.02
C GLU A 232 7.19 -1.24 3.72
N ILE A 233 7.83 -1.20 4.88
CA ILE A 233 8.02 0.02 5.65
C ILE A 233 9.08 0.82 4.91
N PRO A 234 8.76 2.02 4.39
CA PRO A 234 9.76 2.87 3.78
C PRO A 234 10.86 3.12 4.81
N HIS A 235 12.12 2.91 4.43
CA HIS A 235 13.26 3.06 5.35
C HIS A 235 14.32 4.02 4.79
N THR A 236 14.35 4.21 3.47
CA THR A 236 15.15 5.24 2.80
C THR A 236 14.40 6.57 2.76
N TRP A 237 15.15 7.68 2.75
CA TRP A 237 14.61 9.01 2.52
C TRP A 237 14.76 9.36 1.04
N PRO A 238 13.73 9.96 0.40
CA PRO A 238 13.87 10.44 -0.97
C PRO A 238 14.92 11.57 -1.04
N PRO A 239 15.74 11.65 -2.10
CA PRO A 239 16.74 12.71 -2.25
C PRO A 239 16.14 14.12 -2.22
N GLN A 240 14.87 14.28 -2.59
CA GLN A 240 14.16 15.56 -2.50
C GLN A 240 13.96 16.00 -1.06
N VAL A 241 13.70 15.06 -0.14
CA VAL A 241 13.57 15.33 1.30
C VAL A 241 14.94 15.75 1.86
N GLU A 242 16.00 15.03 1.49
CA GLU A 242 17.37 15.37 1.91
C GLU A 242 17.79 16.77 1.44
N LYS A 243 17.49 17.14 0.20
CA LYS A 243 17.74 18.50 -0.31
C LYS A 243 16.96 19.56 0.46
N GLN A 244 15.70 19.28 0.80
CA GLN A 244 14.86 20.23 1.50
C GLN A 244 15.35 20.48 2.93
N VAL A 245 15.78 19.43 3.65
CA VAL A 245 16.28 19.59 5.02
C VAL A 245 17.67 20.24 5.07
N ALA A 246 18.45 20.15 4.00
CA ALA A 246 19.78 20.77 3.92
C ALA A 246 19.74 22.30 4.00
N ASP A 247 18.63 22.92 3.58
CA ASP A 247 18.45 24.39 3.61
C ASP A 247 17.96 24.90 4.98
N LEU A 248 17.69 24.01 5.95
CA LEU A 248 17.24 24.40 7.28
C LEU A 248 18.37 24.99 8.11
N LYS A 249 18.10 26.11 8.77
CA LYS A 249 19.02 26.76 9.70
C LYS A 249 18.81 26.22 11.11
N GLU A 250 19.88 26.19 11.91
CA GLU A 250 19.84 25.75 13.31
C GLU A 250 18.96 26.65 14.20
N GLN A 251 18.86 27.94 13.87
CA GLN A 251 18.10 28.91 14.65
C GLN A 251 16.85 29.38 13.92
N VAL A 252 15.77 29.56 14.68
CA VAL A 252 14.51 30.11 14.16
C VAL A 252 14.70 31.60 13.82
N PRO A 253 14.49 32.01 12.56
CA PRO A 253 14.68 33.39 12.13
C PRO A 253 13.63 34.33 12.76
N GLU A 254 13.99 35.59 13.01
CA GLU A 254 13.12 36.57 13.68
C GLU A 254 11.83 36.84 12.91
N GLU A 255 11.87 36.78 11.57
CA GLU A 255 10.69 36.94 10.73
C GLU A 255 9.64 35.85 10.99
N ALA A 256 10.07 34.63 11.33
CA ALA A 256 9.17 33.51 11.64
C ALA A 256 8.50 33.64 13.01
N LYS A 257 9.04 34.48 13.91
CA LYS A 257 8.53 34.75 15.26
C LYS A 257 7.43 35.83 15.26
N LYS A 258 7.36 36.68 14.23
CA LYS A 258 6.34 37.73 14.11
C LYS A 258 4.92 37.15 14.18
N GLY A 259 4.07 37.75 15.03
CA GLY A 259 2.68 37.35 15.23
C GLY A 259 2.48 36.15 16.18
N ARG A 260 3.54 35.68 16.86
CA ARG A 260 3.44 34.64 17.89
C ARG A 260 3.44 35.25 19.28
N VAL A 261 2.77 34.58 20.21
CA VAL A 261 2.86 34.90 21.64
C VAL A 261 4.26 34.52 22.13
N ASP A 262 4.95 35.46 22.77
CA ASP A 262 6.26 35.23 23.34
C ASP A 262 6.13 34.60 24.73
N LEU A 263 6.57 33.35 24.86
CA LEU A 263 6.54 32.58 26.11
C LEU A 263 7.94 32.25 26.63
N ARG A 264 9.00 32.87 26.09
CA ARG A 264 10.39 32.53 26.41
C ARG A 264 10.78 32.74 27.87
N SER A 265 10.06 33.60 28.60
CA SER A 265 10.28 33.86 30.03
C SER A 265 9.59 32.87 30.97
N LEU A 266 8.70 32.01 30.45
CA LEU A 266 8.04 30.98 31.26
C LEU A 266 8.95 29.75 31.39
N PRO A 267 9.08 29.16 32.60
CA PRO A 267 9.91 27.98 32.83
C PRO A 267 9.18 26.72 32.38
N LEU A 268 8.96 26.59 31.07
CA LEU A 268 8.45 25.37 30.44
C LEU A 268 9.48 24.26 30.59
N VAL A 269 9.01 23.05 30.93
CA VAL A 269 9.85 21.85 31.05
C VAL A 269 9.34 20.74 30.15
N THR A 270 10.24 19.87 29.68
CA THR A 270 9.91 18.63 28.97
C THR A 270 10.16 17.44 29.90
N ILE A 271 9.40 16.36 29.76
CA ILE A 271 9.49 15.18 30.63
C ILE A 271 9.53 13.95 29.73
N ASP A 272 10.74 13.49 29.47
CA ASP A 272 11.01 12.45 28.47
C ASP A 272 11.98 11.41 29.02
N GLY A 273 12.11 10.27 28.31
CA GLY A 273 13.10 9.25 28.64
C GLY A 273 14.54 9.75 28.44
N GLU A 274 15.49 9.16 29.18
CA GLU A 274 16.92 9.56 29.17
C GLU A 274 17.56 9.54 27.76
N ASP A 275 17.11 8.61 26.91
CA ASP A 275 17.60 8.45 25.54
C ASP A 275 16.82 9.27 24.49
N ALA A 276 15.76 10.01 24.89
CA ALA A 276 14.98 10.82 23.97
C ALA A 276 15.82 12.00 23.44
N ARG A 277 15.59 12.36 22.17
CA ARG A 277 16.30 13.47 21.49
C ARG A 277 15.35 14.36 20.69
N ASP A 278 14.06 14.07 20.76
CA ASP A 278 12.96 14.67 20.01
C ASP A 278 11.89 15.14 20.99
N PHE A 279 12.16 16.26 21.65
CA PHE A 279 11.25 16.85 22.64
C PHE A 279 10.15 17.65 21.93
N ASP A 280 8.98 17.04 21.81
CA ASP A 280 7.87 17.59 21.04
C ASP A 280 6.89 18.41 21.89
N ASP A 281 6.89 18.22 23.20
CA ASP A 281 5.98 18.88 24.12
C ASP A 281 6.69 19.46 25.34
N ALA A 282 6.13 20.56 25.86
CA ALA A 282 6.59 21.20 27.08
C ALA A 282 5.41 21.68 27.91
N VAL A 283 5.50 21.54 29.22
CA VAL A 283 4.43 21.86 30.16
C VAL A 283 4.87 22.91 31.18
N TYR A 284 3.93 23.74 31.60
CA TYR A 284 4.07 24.69 32.70
C TYR A 284 2.74 24.83 33.43
N CYS A 285 2.75 24.87 34.76
CA CYS A 285 1.54 25.15 35.53
C CYS A 285 1.77 26.24 36.57
N GLU A 286 0.77 27.08 36.77
CA GLU A 286 0.73 28.11 37.80
C GLU A 286 -0.61 28.07 38.54
N LYS A 287 -0.63 28.51 39.80
CA LYS A 287 -1.88 28.66 40.54
C LYS A 287 -2.67 29.82 39.95
N ASN A 288 -3.94 29.60 39.67
CA ASN A 288 -4.81 30.61 39.10
C ASN A 288 -5.44 31.42 40.24
N ALA A 289 -5.08 32.71 40.35
CA ALA A 289 -5.65 33.62 41.34
C ALA A 289 -6.89 34.32 40.76
N VAL A 290 -7.98 33.58 40.56
CA VAL A 290 -9.26 34.19 40.12
C VAL A 290 -10.29 34.02 41.23
N ALA A 291 -10.59 35.16 41.86
CA ALA A 291 -11.61 35.42 42.88
C ALA A 291 -11.52 34.61 44.19
N ALA A 292 -11.73 35.31 45.30
CA ALA A 292 -11.67 34.78 46.66
C ALA A 292 -12.56 33.54 46.83
N GLY A 293 -11.93 32.34 46.90
CA GLY A 293 -12.59 31.08 47.21
C GLY A 293 -12.38 29.93 46.24
N ALA A 294 -11.81 30.15 45.04
CA ALA A 294 -11.54 29.09 44.07
C ALA A 294 -10.03 28.84 43.90
N CYS A 295 -9.53 27.71 44.40
CA CYS A 295 -8.15 27.26 44.15
C CYS A 295 -8.06 26.58 42.78
N GLY A 296 -7.88 27.37 41.71
CA GLY A 296 -7.66 26.84 40.36
C GLY A 296 -6.18 26.71 39.99
N TRP A 297 -5.88 25.94 38.95
CA TRP A 297 -4.58 25.91 38.28
C TRP A 297 -4.74 26.30 36.83
N ARG A 298 -3.75 27.02 36.29
CA ARG A 298 -3.61 27.25 34.85
C ARG A 298 -2.48 26.36 34.35
N LEU A 299 -2.82 25.48 33.40
CA LEU A 299 -1.86 24.62 32.71
C LEU A 299 -1.63 25.19 31.30
N LEU A 300 -0.37 25.34 30.94
CA LEU A 300 0.08 25.63 29.58
C LEU A 300 0.76 24.37 29.04
N MET A 301 0.32 23.94 27.86
CA MET A 301 0.94 22.84 27.10
C MET A 301 1.37 23.41 25.76
N SER A 302 2.68 23.41 25.52
CA SER A 302 3.30 23.81 24.26
C SER A 302 3.62 22.54 23.48
N VAL A 303 3.26 22.51 22.20
CA VAL A 303 3.57 21.41 21.29
C VAL A 303 4.35 21.97 20.11
N ILE A 304 5.37 21.26 19.66
CA ILE A 304 6.20 21.62 18.53
C ILE A 304 5.33 21.82 17.28
N MET A 305 5.62 22.88 16.54
CA MET A 305 4.81 23.25 15.39
C MET A 305 5.39 22.68 14.10
N TYR A 306 4.93 21.51 13.69
CA TYR A 306 5.28 20.89 12.41
C TYR A 306 4.62 21.56 11.19
N ALA A 307 3.48 22.24 11.37
CA ALA A 307 2.63 22.72 10.28
C ALA A 307 3.28 23.78 9.35
N ARG A 308 4.25 24.56 9.84
CA ARG A 308 4.96 25.56 9.00
C ARG A 308 6.20 24.96 8.33
N ALA A 309 6.72 23.85 8.82
CA ALA A 309 7.60 22.97 8.05
C ALA A 309 6.80 22.22 6.96
N LEU A 310 5.52 21.92 7.22
CA LEU A 310 4.60 21.35 6.23
C LEU A 310 4.26 22.29 5.08
N HIS A 311 4.16 23.62 5.25
CA HIS A 311 4.04 24.52 4.09
C HIS A 311 5.29 24.47 3.18
N TRP A 312 6.45 24.08 3.73
CA TRP A 312 7.65 23.76 2.96
C TRP A 312 7.61 22.32 2.40
N MET A 313 7.07 21.33 3.13
CA MET A 313 6.95 19.92 2.70
C MET A 313 5.78 19.64 1.73
N MET A 314 4.73 20.46 1.71
CA MET A 314 3.50 20.26 0.92
C MET A 314 3.72 20.45 -0.59
N LYS A 315 4.89 20.87 -1.04
CA LYS A 315 5.24 20.86 -2.46
C LYS A 315 5.51 19.46 -3.02
N LEU A 316 5.58 18.42 -2.18
CA LEU A 316 5.79 17.04 -2.61
C LEU A 316 4.76 16.09 -1.96
N ALA A 317 3.93 15.46 -2.80
CA ALA A 317 3.09 14.33 -2.42
C ALA A 317 3.88 13.12 -1.85
N ALA A 318 5.21 13.16 -1.90
CA ALA A 318 6.11 12.08 -1.52
C ALA A 318 6.30 11.90 0.01
N VAL A 319 5.96 12.90 0.84
CA VAL A 319 6.21 12.82 2.29
C VAL A 319 5.11 12.06 3.06
N VAL A 320 3.97 11.80 2.41
CA VAL A 320 2.77 11.21 3.06
C VAL A 320 2.88 9.68 3.22
N THR A 321 3.97 9.03 2.80
CA THR A 321 4.11 7.55 2.87
C THR A 321 4.42 7.00 4.26
N ARG A 322 4.80 7.82 5.25
CA ARG A 322 4.98 7.39 6.65
C ARG A 322 4.04 8.16 7.56
N PHE A 323 3.01 7.48 8.07
CA PHE A 323 2.01 8.08 8.96
C PHE A 323 2.46 8.14 10.43
N THR A 324 3.33 7.22 10.87
CA THR A 324 3.80 7.12 12.26
C THR A 324 5.27 6.70 12.36
N SER A 325 5.97 7.23 13.36
CA SER A 325 7.30 6.72 13.73
C SER A 325 7.17 5.31 14.32
N ARG A 326 8.11 4.43 13.98
CA ARG A 326 8.17 3.07 14.54
C ARG A 326 9.46 2.90 15.35
N HIS A 327 9.29 2.57 16.61
CA HIS A 327 10.39 2.27 17.55
C HIS A 327 10.63 0.75 17.57
N LYS A 328 11.87 0.33 17.36
CA LYS A 328 12.34 -1.05 17.54
C LYS A 328 13.51 -1.07 18.54
N LEU A 329 13.74 -2.22 19.16
CA LEU A 329 14.67 -2.53 20.27
C LEU A 329 16.08 -1.89 20.22
N SER A 330 16.56 -1.40 19.07
CA SER A 330 17.87 -0.74 18.96
C SER A 330 17.95 0.38 17.90
N ARG A 331 16.86 0.67 17.18
CA ARG A 331 16.82 1.71 16.14
C ARG A 331 15.42 2.32 16.04
N CYS A 332 15.35 3.63 16.15
CA CYS A 332 14.22 4.38 15.62
C CYS A 332 14.47 4.58 14.12
N CYS A 333 13.48 4.34 13.27
CA CYS A 333 13.58 4.68 11.84
C CYS A 333 13.38 6.20 11.64
N ARG A 334 14.21 6.99 12.32
CA ARG A 334 14.30 8.45 12.29
C ARG A 334 15.76 8.84 12.04
N LYS A 335 16.22 8.82 10.79
CA LYS A 335 17.52 9.40 10.41
C LYS A 335 17.36 10.92 10.20
N CYS A 336 17.11 11.68 11.28
CA CYS A 336 17.14 13.15 11.24
C CYS A 336 17.84 13.84 12.43
N CYS A 337 18.38 13.14 13.43
CA CYS A 337 19.02 13.80 14.59
C CYS A 337 20.42 13.26 14.91
N GLN A 338 21.26 12.99 13.91
CA GLN A 338 22.68 12.68 14.13
C GLN A 338 23.57 13.58 13.28
N THR A 339 23.57 14.87 13.59
CA THR A 339 24.73 15.75 13.36
C THR A 339 24.67 16.90 14.36
N ALA A 340 25.82 17.12 14.99
CA ALA A 340 26.17 18.24 15.87
C ALA A 340 25.55 18.22 17.28
N PHE A 341 26.21 17.53 18.21
CA PHE A 341 26.62 18.11 19.50
C PHE A 341 27.87 17.37 20.00
N ALA A 342 29.02 18.02 19.89
CA ALA A 342 30.21 17.82 20.70
C ALA A 342 30.63 19.23 21.16
N PRO A 343 31.28 19.33 22.33
CA PRO A 343 30.94 20.20 23.46
C PRO A 343 30.81 21.70 23.18
#